data_AF-A0A3L7VYA6-F1
#
_entry.id   AF-A0A3L7VYA6-F1
#
_cell.length_a   1.000
_cell.length_b   1.000
_cell.length_c   1.000
_cell.angle_alpha   90.00
_cell.angle_beta   90.00
_cell.angle_gamma   90.00
#
_symmetry.space_group_name_H-M   'P 1'
#
loop_
_entity.id
_entity.type
_entity.pdbx_description
1 polymer ?
#
loop_
_entity_poly.entity_id
_entity_poly.type
_entity_poly.pdbx_seq_one_letter_code
_entity_poly.pdbx_strand_id
1 'polypeptide(L)'
;MEESFSIELERLADEQLQDDDHAARRIRCERVCDIAVAGGISSGADYYYAAVVLLHGETPEEFATALHFARTASHQHDPRAWSVVAATWDRLLIAKRRPQRFGTQFIRVDGQWGLGPVDEQVSDAERAFYGVPPLWVQRKSAAALQRYDER
;
A
#
# COMPACT_ATOMS: atom_id res chain seq x y z
N MET A 1 10.82 -2.22 -30.64
CA MET A 1 10.02 -3.25 -29.97
C MET A 1 9.24 -2.52 -28.90
N GLU A 2 7.91 -2.65 -28.90
CA GLU A 2 7.10 -2.11 -27.81
C GLU A 2 7.51 -2.80 -26.50
N GLU A 3 7.66 -2.03 -25.44
CA GLU A 3 7.90 -2.55 -24.09
C GLU A 3 6.68 -3.38 -23.67
N SER A 4 6.91 -4.57 -23.12
CA SER A 4 5.81 -5.39 -22.59
C SER A 4 5.22 -4.71 -21.35
N PHE A 5 3.90 -4.77 -21.17
CA PHE A 5 3.24 -4.23 -19.98
C PHE A 5 3.84 -4.74 -18.66
N SER A 6 4.33 -5.99 -18.61
CA SER A 6 4.99 -6.52 -17.40
C SER A 6 6.26 -5.76 -17.05
N ILE A 7 7.09 -5.44 -18.05
CA ILE A 7 8.33 -4.67 -17.85
C ILE A 7 7.99 -3.24 -17.44
N GLU A 8 6.97 -2.66 -18.08
CA GLU A 8 6.51 -1.31 -17.74
C GLU A 8 5.98 -1.24 -16.30
N LEU A 9 5.16 -2.22 -15.87
CA LEU A 9 4.63 -2.28 -14.51
C LEU A 9 5.73 -2.41 -13.46
N GLU A 10 6.72 -3.26 -13.70
CA GLU A 10 7.90 -3.39 -12.83
C GLU A 10 8.64 -2.06 -12.70
N ARG A 11 8.93 -1.40 -13.83
CA ARG A 11 9.58 -0.09 -13.84
C ARG A 11 8.78 0.97 -13.08
N LEU A 12 7.46 1.04 -13.29
CA LEU A 12 6.59 1.99 -12.59
C LEU A 12 6.59 1.76 -11.06
N ALA A 13 6.60 0.50 -10.63
CA ALA A 13 6.67 0.17 -9.21
C ALA A 13 8.03 0.53 -8.60
N ASP A 14 9.13 0.25 -9.30
CA ASP A 14 10.47 0.63 -8.85
C ASP A 14 10.63 2.16 -8.76
N GLU A 15 10.16 2.90 -9.76
CA GLU A 15 10.14 4.37 -9.75
C GLU A 15 9.30 4.91 -8.59
N GLN A 16 8.15 4.30 -8.32
CA GLN A 16 7.29 4.71 -7.20
C GLN A 16 7.94 4.50 -5.83
N LEU A 17 8.77 3.46 -5.68
CA LEU A 17 9.49 3.21 -4.43
C LEU A 17 10.71 4.13 -4.24
N GLN A 18 11.27 4.65 -5.34
CA GLN A 18 12.42 5.55 -5.32
C GLN A 18 12.03 7.02 -5.17
N ASP A 19 10.92 7.42 -5.78
CA ASP A 19 10.46 8.80 -5.81
C ASP A 19 8.94 8.86 -5.60
N ASP A 20 8.52 9.38 -4.44
CA ASP A 20 7.11 9.58 -4.09
C ASP A 20 6.63 11.03 -4.32
N ASP A 21 7.26 11.75 -5.27
CA ASP A 21 6.74 13.04 -5.72
C ASP A 21 5.26 12.96 -6.11
N HIS A 22 4.46 13.91 -5.62
CA HIS A 22 3.01 13.90 -5.79
C HIS A 22 2.55 13.90 -7.26
N ALA A 23 3.22 14.65 -8.14
CA ALA A 23 2.83 14.75 -9.54
C ALA A 23 3.25 13.48 -10.30
N ALA A 24 4.46 13.00 -10.07
CA ALA A 24 4.95 11.76 -10.67
C ALA A 24 4.10 10.54 -10.24
N ARG A 25 3.74 10.47 -8.96
CA ARG A 25 2.86 9.45 -8.38
C ARG A 25 1.51 9.37 -9.08
N ARG A 26 0.87 10.52 -9.33
CA ARG A 26 -0.42 10.58 -10.03
C ARG A 26 -0.31 10.02 -11.44
N ILE A 27 0.72 10.42 -12.18
CA ILE A 27 0.98 9.94 -13.55
C ILE A 27 1.16 8.41 -13.56
N ARG A 28 1.91 7.86 -12.59
CA ARG A 28 2.10 6.40 -12.47
C ARG A 28 0.80 5.68 -12.14
N CYS A 29 -0.02 6.21 -11.23
CA CYS A 29 -1.32 5.63 -10.89
C CYS A 29 -2.27 5.63 -12.10
N GLU A 30 -2.36 6.75 -12.82
CA GLU A 30 -3.13 6.85 -14.07
C GLU A 30 -2.65 5.83 -15.10
N ARG A 31 -1.33 5.69 -15.26
CA ARG A 31 -0.76 4.73 -16.21
C ARG A 31 -1.08 3.27 -15.85
N VAL A 32 -1.03 2.91 -14.57
CA VAL A 32 -1.43 1.56 -14.12
C VAL A 32 -2.90 1.28 -14.40
N CYS A 33 -3.78 2.28 -14.23
CA CYS A 33 -5.18 2.17 -14.59
C CYS A 33 -5.38 1.93 -16.09
N ASP A 34 -4.65 2.65 -16.95
CA ASP A 34 -4.69 2.45 -18.40
C ASP A 34 -4.26 1.04 -18.80
N ILE A 35 -3.17 0.53 -18.21
CA ILE A 35 -2.68 -0.83 -18.44
C ILE A 35 -3.72 -1.87 -18.00
N ALA A 36 -4.39 -1.64 -16.87
CA ALA A 36 -5.45 -2.52 -16.38
C ALA A 36 -6.66 -2.55 -17.34
N VAL A 37 -7.10 -1.39 -17.84
CA VAL A 37 -8.20 -1.28 -18.82
C VAL A 37 -7.86 -1.96 -20.14
N ALA A 38 -6.60 -1.87 -20.57
CA ALA A 38 -6.09 -2.55 -21.76
C ALA A 38 -5.94 -4.07 -21.60
N GLY A 39 -6.18 -4.62 -20.41
CA GLY A 39 -6.01 -6.05 -20.12
C GLY A 39 -4.54 -6.48 -19.98
N GLY A 40 -3.63 -5.55 -19.67
CA GLY A 40 -2.19 -5.81 -19.61
C GLY A 40 -1.68 -6.45 -18.32
N ILE A 41 -2.53 -6.56 -17.28
CA ILE A 41 -2.17 -7.20 -16.01
C ILE A 41 -2.55 -8.68 -16.09
N SER A 42 -1.55 -9.57 -16.13
CA SER A 42 -1.77 -10.97 -16.49
C SER A 42 -1.15 -11.99 -15.53
N SER A 43 -0.17 -11.59 -14.73
CA SER A 43 0.57 -12.46 -13.81
C SER A 43 0.51 -11.97 -12.37
N GLY A 44 0.82 -12.86 -11.41
CA GLY A 44 0.96 -12.49 -10.00
C GLY A 44 1.94 -11.32 -9.77
N ALA A 45 3.02 -11.26 -10.54
CA ALA A 45 3.99 -10.16 -10.49
C ALA A 45 3.40 -8.84 -11.02
N ASP A 46 2.67 -8.87 -12.14
CA ASP A 46 1.99 -7.68 -12.68
C ASP A 46 1.00 -7.11 -11.66
N TYR A 47 0.20 -7.97 -11.03
CA TYR A 47 -0.73 -7.58 -9.98
C TYR A 47 0.00 -6.98 -8.77
N TYR A 48 1.14 -7.56 -8.37
CA TYR A 48 1.95 -7.04 -7.28
C TYR A 48 2.46 -5.64 -7.60
N TYR A 49 3.08 -5.44 -8.76
CA TYR A 49 3.63 -4.14 -9.17
C TYR A 49 2.54 -3.08 -9.31
N ALA A 50 1.42 -3.42 -9.95
CA ALA A 50 0.25 -2.53 -10.03
C ALA A 50 -0.28 -2.14 -8.64
N ALA A 51 -0.34 -3.09 -7.69
CA ALA A 51 -0.79 -2.82 -6.33
C ALA A 51 0.18 -1.91 -5.56
N VAL A 52 1.50 -2.06 -5.74
CA VAL A 52 2.51 -1.19 -5.13
C VAL A 52 2.33 0.25 -5.60
N VAL A 53 2.10 0.47 -6.88
CA VAL A 53 1.85 1.82 -7.42
C VAL A 53 0.55 2.40 -6.84
N LEU A 54 -0.57 1.67 -6.95
CA LEU A 54 -1.88 2.17 -6.50
C LEU A 54 -2.03 2.26 -4.96
N LEU A 55 -1.19 1.57 -4.18
CA LEU A 55 -1.07 1.80 -2.74
C LEU A 55 -0.73 3.27 -2.45
N HIS A 56 0.07 3.88 -3.32
CA HIS A 56 0.43 5.28 -3.28
C HIS A 56 -0.61 6.15 -4.02
N GLY A 57 -1.84 5.68 -4.27
CA GLY A 57 -2.92 6.52 -4.78
C GLY A 57 -3.37 7.64 -3.82
N GLU A 58 -4.36 8.42 -4.24
CA GLU A 58 -4.99 9.51 -3.49
C GLU A 58 -6.45 9.20 -3.12
N THR A 59 -7.08 8.25 -3.81
CA THR A 59 -8.52 8.02 -3.75
C THR A 59 -8.91 6.69 -3.10
N PRO A 60 -10.09 6.59 -2.46
CA PRO A 60 -10.63 5.32 -1.98
C PRO A 60 -10.71 4.23 -3.07
N GLU A 61 -11.01 4.63 -4.31
CA GLU A 61 -11.12 3.75 -5.47
C GLU A 61 -9.78 3.14 -5.86
N GLU A 62 -8.70 3.93 -5.86
CA GLU A 62 -7.34 3.44 -6.08
C GLU A 62 -6.92 2.48 -4.96
N PHE A 63 -7.19 2.80 -3.69
CA PHE A 63 -6.88 1.89 -2.58
C PHE A 63 -7.66 0.58 -2.64
N ALA A 64 -8.92 0.63 -3.07
CA ALA A 64 -9.74 -0.57 -3.28
C ALA A 64 -9.20 -1.43 -4.42
N THR A 65 -8.76 -0.80 -5.51
CA THR A 65 -8.14 -1.47 -6.66
C THR A 65 -6.80 -2.08 -6.28
N ALA A 66 -5.96 -1.34 -5.55
CA ALA A 66 -4.70 -1.81 -5.01
C ALA A 66 -4.89 -3.03 -4.09
N LEU A 67 -5.90 -3.01 -3.20
CA LEU A 67 -6.23 -4.14 -2.34
C LEU A 67 -6.67 -5.36 -3.15
N HIS A 68 -7.47 -5.17 -4.21
CA HIS A 68 -7.86 -6.25 -5.10
C HIS A 68 -6.64 -6.87 -5.77
N PHE A 69 -5.76 -6.05 -6.36
CA PHE A 69 -4.54 -6.52 -7.01
C PHE A 69 -3.58 -7.21 -6.04
N ALA A 70 -3.34 -6.65 -4.86
CA ALA A 70 -2.47 -7.26 -3.85
C ALA A 70 -3.00 -8.64 -3.40
N ARG A 71 -4.32 -8.79 -3.24
CA ARG A 71 -4.92 -10.10 -2.92
C ARG A 71 -4.77 -11.09 -4.06
N THR A 72 -5.01 -10.66 -5.30
CA THR A 72 -4.83 -11.51 -6.47
C THR A 72 -3.37 -11.96 -6.62
N ALA A 73 -2.40 -11.07 -6.41
CA ALA A 73 -0.98 -11.42 -6.37
C ALA A 73 -0.64 -12.43 -5.26
N SER A 74 -1.20 -12.25 -4.05
CA SER A 74 -0.98 -13.20 -2.94
C SER A 74 -1.55 -14.59 -3.22
N HIS A 75 -2.70 -14.68 -3.91
CA HIS A 75 -3.29 -15.95 -4.33
C HIS A 75 -2.50 -16.62 -5.46
N GLN A 76 -1.78 -15.83 -6.27
CA GLN A 76 -0.84 -16.33 -7.29
C GLN A 76 0.56 -16.62 -6.72
N HIS A 77 0.66 -16.79 -5.40
CA HIS A 77 1.88 -17.16 -4.68
C HIS A 77 3.02 -16.13 -4.77
N ASP A 78 2.72 -14.84 -4.92
CA ASP A 78 3.72 -13.79 -4.67
C ASP A 78 3.75 -13.42 -3.17
N PRO A 79 4.75 -13.88 -2.40
CA PRO A 79 4.80 -13.63 -0.97
C PRO A 79 5.02 -12.16 -0.62
N ARG A 80 5.53 -11.35 -1.55
CA ARG A 80 5.76 -9.91 -1.33
C ARG A 80 4.44 -9.16 -1.18
N ALA A 81 3.35 -9.69 -1.73
CA ALA A 81 2.07 -9.00 -1.77
C ALA A 81 1.36 -8.93 -0.41
N TRP A 82 1.72 -9.78 0.56
CA TRP A 82 1.02 -9.84 1.85
C TRP A 82 1.09 -8.53 2.65
N SER A 83 2.26 -7.88 2.69
CA SER A 83 2.39 -6.57 3.35
C SER A 83 1.64 -5.47 2.59
N VAL A 84 1.59 -5.56 1.26
CA VAL A 84 0.82 -4.65 0.40
C VAL A 84 -0.70 -4.83 0.65
N VAL A 85 -1.18 -6.06 0.87
CA VAL A 85 -2.57 -6.31 1.27
C VAL A 85 -2.90 -5.60 2.57
N ALA A 86 -2.05 -5.71 3.60
CA ALA A 86 -2.30 -5.03 4.87
C ALA A 86 -2.29 -3.50 4.73
N ALA A 87 -1.31 -2.96 3.99
CA ALA A 87 -1.18 -1.52 3.78
C ALA A 87 -2.36 -0.91 3.01
N THR A 88 -2.75 -1.53 1.90
CA THR A 88 -3.88 -1.07 1.07
C THR A 88 -5.21 -1.17 1.82
N TRP A 89 -5.38 -2.22 2.63
CA TRP A 89 -6.57 -2.38 3.47
C TRP A 89 -6.68 -1.24 4.49
N ASP A 90 -5.60 -0.93 5.20
CA ASP A 90 -5.60 0.16 6.18
C ASP A 90 -5.83 1.53 5.53
N ARG A 91 -5.22 1.81 4.37
CA ARG A 91 -5.50 3.03 3.60
C ARG A 91 -6.98 3.14 3.22
N LEU A 92 -7.57 2.06 2.74
CA LEU A 92 -9.00 2.02 2.39
C LEU A 92 -9.90 2.24 3.62
N LEU A 93 -9.54 1.69 4.77
CA LEU A 93 -10.28 1.89 6.02
C LEU A 93 -10.19 3.33 6.50
N ILE A 94 -9.00 3.93 6.49
CA ILE A 94 -8.79 5.33 6.84
C ILE A 94 -9.59 6.25 5.91
N ALA A 95 -9.53 6.01 4.60
CA ALA A 95 -10.29 6.79 3.62
C ALA A 95 -11.82 6.73 3.88
N LYS A 96 -12.29 5.61 4.46
CA LYS A 96 -13.68 5.41 4.91
C LYS A 96 -13.94 5.84 6.35
N ARG A 97 -12.99 6.52 7.00
CA ARG A 97 -13.05 6.95 8.41
C ARG A 97 -13.29 5.80 9.40
N ARG A 98 -12.71 4.63 9.10
CA ARG A 98 -12.76 3.44 9.96
C ARG A 98 -11.39 3.20 10.60
N PRO A 99 -11.35 2.53 11.77
CA PRO A 99 -10.08 2.09 12.35
C PRO A 99 -9.28 1.25 11.36
N GLN A 100 -7.96 1.41 11.37
CA GLN A 100 -7.05 0.51 10.67
C GLN A 100 -7.20 -0.91 11.21
N ARG A 101 -7.00 -1.91 10.36
CA ARG A 101 -6.97 -3.31 10.77
C ARG A 101 -5.60 -3.68 11.34
N PHE A 102 -4.53 -3.35 10.63
CA PHE A 102 -3.19 -3.82 10.97
C PHE A 102 -2.32 -2.74 11.64
N GLY A 103 -2.61 -1.46 11.38
CA GLY A 103 -1.86 -0.32 11.92
C GLY A 103 -0.61 0.00 11.10
N THR A 104 -0.70 -0.16 9.78
CA THR A 104 0.40 0.04 8.82
C THR A 104 0.59 1.50 8.42
N GLN A 105 -0.45 2.34 8.52
CA GLN A 105 -0.38 3.73 8.11
C GLN A 105 -0.02 4.61 9.31
N PHE A 106 1.02 5.42 9.14
CA PHE A 106 1.36 6.50 10.05
C PHE A 106 0.72 7.77 9.50
N ILE A 107 -0.11 8.42 10.30
CA ILE A 107 -0.91 9.57 9.88
C ILE A 107 -0.76 10.70 10.90
N ARG A 108 -1.10 11.92 10.50
CA ARG A 108 -1.24 13.04 11.43
C ARG A 108 -2.60 12.98 12.12
N VAL A 109 -2.60 12.88 13.43
CA VAL A 109 -3.77 13.00 14.31
C VAL A 109 -3.56 14.26 15.14
N ASP A 110 -4.46 15.22 15.03
CA ASP A 110 -4.36 16.52 15.72
C ASP A 110 -3.00 17.22 15.52
N GLY A 111 -2.43 17.10 14.31
CA GLY A 111 -1.14 17.68 13.93
C GLY A 111 0.09 16.87 14.35
N GLN A 112 -0.07 15.74 15.03
CA GLN A 112 1.03 14.88 15.49
C GLN A 112 1.05 13.54 14.77
N TRP A 113 2.22 12.99 14.48
CA TRP A 113 2.37 11.65 13.92
C TRP A 113 1.87 10.59 14.91
N GLY A 114 1.03 9.68 14.41
CA GLY A 114 0.44 8.59 15.15
C GLY A 114 -0.10 7.50 14.24
N LEU A 115 -0.73 6.46 14.81
CA LEU A 115 -1.50 5.47 14.05
C LEU A 115 -2.97 5.87 13.86
N GLY A 116 -3.50 6.78 14.69
CA GLY A 116 -4.96 6.91 14.82
C GLY A 116 -5.61 5.61 15.36
N PRO A 117 -6.93 5.44 15.16
CA PRO A 117 -7.64 4.25 15.63
C PRO A 117 -7.18 2.98 14.89
N VAL A 118 -6.89 1.92 15.66
CA VAL A 118 -6.53 0.58 15.16
C VAL A 118 -7.40 -0.46 15.84
N ASP A 119 -7.83 -1.48 15.10
CA ASP A 119 -8.55 -2.64 15.62
C ASP A 119 -7.66 -3.45 16.56
N GLU A 120 -8.00 -3.46 17.85
CA GLU A 120 -7.26 -4.18 18.89
C GLU A 120 -7.57 -5.69 18.90
N GLN A 121 -8.56 -6.16 18.13
CA GLN A 121 -8.90 -7.58 18.04
C GLN A 121 -7.96 -8.36 17.13
N VAL A 122 -7.26 -7.67 16.22
CA VAL A 122 -6.25 -8.29 15.35
C VAL A 122 -5.05 -8.67 16.20
N SER A 123 -4.71 -9.96 16.19
CA SER A 123 -3.58 -10.50 16.96
C SER A 123 -2.24 -10.18 16.29
N ASP A 124 -1.15 -10.21 17.06
CA ASP A 124 0.19 -10.03 16.49
C ASP A 124 0.62 -11.22 15.61
N ALA A 125 0.06 -12.41 15.82
CA ALA A 125 0.26 -13.55 14.92
C ALA A 125 -0.40 -13.31 13.55
N GLU A 126 -1.60 -12.71 13.54
CA GLU A 126 -2.25 -12.29 12.29
C GLU A 126 -1.46 -11.18 11.60
N ARG A 127 -0.97 -10.17 12.32
CA ARG A 127 -0.08 -9.14 11.76
C ARG A 127 1.17 -9.77 11.11
N ALA A 128 1.81 -10.71 11.81
CA ALA A 128 2.99 -11.40 11.31
C ALA A 128 2.73 -12.19 10.02
N PHE A 129 1.54 -12.81 9.88
CA PHE A 129 1.14 -13.46 8.63
C PHE A 129 1.14 -12.49 7.43
N TYR A 130 0.71 -11.25 7.66
CA TYR A 130 0.75 -10.18 6.65
C TYR A 130 2.13 -9.47 6.55
N GLY A 131 3.16 -9.96 7.25
CA GLY A 131 4.47 -9.29 7.29
C GLY A 131 4.46 -7.95 8.03
N VAL A 132 3.44 -7.70 8.86
CA VAL A 132 3.33 -6.47 9.67
C VAL A 132 3.91 -6.74 11.07
N PRO A 133 4.75 -5.85 11.61
CA PRO A 133 5.22 -5.97 12.99
C PRO A 133 4.08 -5.95 14.02
N PRO A 134 4.31 -6.44 15.25
CA PRO A 134 3.37 -6.31 16.36
C PRO A 134 2.87 -4.87 16.57
N LEU A 135 1.64 -4.70 17.06
CA LEU A 135 1.04 -3.36 17.18
C LEU A 135 1.87 -2.39 18.03
N TRP A 136 2.52 -2.89 19.08
CA TRP A 136 3.37 -2.09 19.94
C TRP A 136 4.61 -1.55 19.21
N VAL A 137 5.15 -2.28 18.22
CA VAL A 137 6.27 -1.82 17.37
C VAL A 137 5.79 -0.68 16.49
N GLN A 138 4.62 -0.81 15.86
CA GLN A 138 4.03 0.25 15.03
C GLN A 138 3.80 1.53 15.85
N ARG A 139 3.26 1.41 17.08
CA ARG A 139 3.08 2.54 18.00
C ARG A 139 4.41 3.21 18.36
N LYS A 140 5.47 2.41 18.60
CA LYS A 140 6.82 2.92 18.86
C LYS A 140 7.41 3.65 17.66
N SER A 141 7.23 3.13 16.45
CA SER A 141 7.66 3.75 15.20
C SER A 141 6.98 5.09 14.96
N ALA A 142 5.66 5.17 15.14
CA ALA A 142 4.92 6.42 15.03
C ALA A 142 5.40 7.47 16.06
N ALA A 143 5.62 7.05 17.32
CA ALA A 143 6.18 7.93 18.34
C ALA A 143 7.63 8.37 18.02
N ALA A 144 8.42 7.53 17.36
CA ALA A 144 9.75 7.92 16.89
C ALA A 144 9.65 8.97 15.78
N LEU A 145 8.76 8.77 14.81
CA LEU A 145 8.51 9.73 13.73
C LEU A 145 8.10 11.09 14.28
N GLN A 146 7.22 11.15 15.29
CA GLN A 146 6.87 12.40 15.97
C GLN A 146 8.10 13.10 16.58
N ARG A 147 8.97 12.37 17.27
CA ARG A 147 10.19 12.94 17.85
C ARG A 147 11.19 13.44 16.81
N TYR A 148 11.19 12.87 15.61
CA TYR A 148 12.03 13.36 14.51
C TYR A 148 11.47 14.64 13.90
N ASP A 149 10.15 14.77 13.83
CA ASP A 149 9.46 15.95 13.30
C ASP A 149 9.59 17.21 14.18
N GLU A 150 9.75 17.02 15.49
CA GLU A 150 9.91 18.10 16.48
C GLU A 150 11.35 18.68 16.57
N ARG A 151 12.31 18.10 15.83
CA ARG A 151 13.72 18.53 15.84
C ARG A 151 14.02 19.53 14.74
#